data_AF-A0A929AQ89-F1
#
_entry.id   AF-A0A929AQ89-F1
#
_cell.length_a   1.000
_cell.length_b   1.000
_cell.length_c   1.000
_cell.angle_alpha   90.00
_cell.angle_beta   90.00
_cell.angle_gamma   90.00
#
_symmetry.space_group_name_H-M   'P 1'
#
loop_
_entity.id
_entity.type
_entity.pdbx_description
1 polymer ?
#
loop_
_entity_poly.entity_id
_entity_poly.type
_entity_poly.pdbx_seq_one_letter_code
_entity_poly.pdbx_strand_id
1 'polypeptide(L)'
;MSFSKSENKSSQPNATSSKAVSPDEVRRFDLENKLAELAVPLAQAWKDNHPDAQPASEADLDTCILAVAIEIAIAGEAVGGPIGVLIADGGNVAAASIACRRVL
;
A
#
# COMPACT_ATOMS: atom_id res chain seq x y z
N MET A 1 -7.73 49.96 -41.94
CA MET A 1 -8.79 49.11 -41.36
C MET A 1 -8.20 47.76 -41.02
N SER A 2 -8.66 47.18 -39.91
CA SER A 2 -7.91 46.29 -39.02
C SER A 2 -7.66 44.87 -39.50
N PHE A 3 -6.64 44.29 -38.87
CA PHE A 3 -5.97 43.01 -39.12
C PHE A 3 -6.86 41.76 -39.02
N SER A 4 -6.46 40.79 -39.84
CA SER A 4 -6.97 39.42 -39.98
C SER A 4 -7.14 38.68 -38.65
N LYS A 5 -8.33 38.13 -38.43
CA LYS A 5 -8.65 37.26 -37.29
C LYS A 5 -8.22 35.83 -37.66
N SER A 6 -7.05 35.41 -37.17
CA SER A 6 -6.58 34.03 -37.33
C SER A 6 -7.37 33.13 -36.38
N GLU A 7 -8.03 32.13 -36.95
CA GLU A 7 -8.43 30.95 -36.19
C GLU A 7 -7.19 30.14 -35.78
N ASN A 8 -7.34 29.49 -34.63
CA ASN A 8 -7.12 28.05 -34.44
C ASN A 8 -6.06 27.64 -33.40
N LYS A 9 -6.51 26.66 -32.61
CA LYS A 9 -5.72 25.64 -31.89
C LYS A 9 -5.16 26.02 -30.53
N SER A 10 -6.06 26.16 -29.56
CA SER A 10 -5.76 25.72 -28.19
C SER A 10 -5.64 24.19 -28.21
N SER A 11 -4.40 23.70 -28.29
CA SER A 11 -4.09 22.30 -28.00
C SER A 11 -4.32 22.09 -26.51
N GLN A 12 -5.56 21.79 -26.12
CA GLN A 12 -5.81 21.22 -24.80
C GLN A 12 -4.96 19.94 -24.72
N PRO A 13 -4.03 19.83 -23.75
CA PRO A 13 -3.41 18.55 -23.48
C PRO A 13 -4.55 17.58 -23.18
N ASN A 14 -4.57 16.43 -23.86
CA ASN A 14 -5.51 15.35 -23.57
C ASN A 14 -5.50 15.14 -22.04
N ALA A 15 -6.54 15.61 -21.37
CA ALA A 15 -6.75 15.33 -19.97
C ALA A 15 -6.93 13.82 -19.91
N THR A 16 -5.87 13.10 -19.56
CA THR A 16 -5.93 11.72 -19.15
C THR A 16 -7.08 11.68 -18.14
N SER A 17 -8.18 11.03 -18.51
CA SER A 17 -9.37 10.98 -17.68
C SER A 17 -8.93 10.48 -16.30
N SER A 18 -8.92 11.39 -15.32
CA SER A 18 -8.65 11.06 -13.93
C SER A 18 -9.77 10.13 -13.52
N LYS A 19 -9.54 8.82 -13.57
CA LYS A 19 -10.52 7.84 -13.14
C LYS A 19 -10.83 8.16 -11.68
N ALA A 20 -12.06 8.58 -11.40
CA ALA A 20 -12.45 8.90 -10.04
C ALA A 20 -12.29 7.64 -9.17
N VAL A 21 -11.52 7.77 -8.09
CA VAL A 21 -11.35 6.68 -7.11
C VAL A 21 -12.70 6.44 -6.45
N SER A 22 -13.14 5.18 -6.44
CA SER A 22 -14.41 4.80 -5.82
C SER A 22 -14.31 4.91 -4.29
N PRO A 23 -15.42 5.20 -3.58
CA PRO A 23 -15.43 5.20 -2.12
C PRO A 23 -14.92 3.89 -1.49
N ASP A 24 -15.12 2.76 -2.16
CA ASP A 24 -14.64 1.45 -1.69
C ASP A 24 -13.12 1.29 -1.83
N GLU A 25 -12.51 1.84 -2.89
CA GLU A 25 -11.06 1.90 -3.03
C GLU A 25 -10.43 2.77 -1.93
N VAL A 26 -11.05 3.92 -1.61
CA VAL A 26 -10.57 4.78 -0.50
C VAL A 26 -10.63 4.04 0.83
N ARG A 27 -11.73 3.34 1.12
CA ARG A 27 -11.88 2.57 2.36
C ARG A 27 -10.87 1.43 2.48
N ARG A 28 -10.58 0.75 1.36
CA ARG A 28 -9.55 -0.30 1.33
C ARG A 28 -8.16 0.28 1.62
N PHE A 29 -7.82 1.40 1.00
CA PHE A 29 -6.56 2.10 1.24
C PHE A 29 -6.41 2.57 2.68
N ASP A 30 -7.47 3.13 3.28
CA ASP A 30 -7.48 3.53 4.68
C ASP A 30 -7.31 2.33 5.62
N LEU A 31 -7.94 1.19 5.31
CA LEU A 31 -7.79 -0.04 6.07
C LEU A 31 -6.35 -0.58 5.98
N GLU A 32 -5.77 -0.65 4.78
CA GLU A 32 -4.39 -1.09 4.56
C GLU A 32 -3.39 -0.22 5.32
N ASN A 33 -3.58 1.10 5.34
CA ASN A 33 -2.73 2.00 6.12
C ASN A 33 -2.85 1.77 7.63
N LYS A 34 -4.07 1.57 8.14
CA LYS A 34 -4.27 1.25 9.56
C LYS A 34 -3.67 -0.10 9.93
N LEU A 35 -3.83 -1.11 9.06
CA LEU A 35 -3.21 -2.42 9.24
C LEU A 35 -1.68 -2.30 9.21
N ALA A 36 -1.12 -1.46 8.33
CA ALA A 36 0.31 -1.21 8.28
C ALA A 36 0.83 -0.58 9.57
N GLU A 37 0.11 0.38 10.17
CA GLU A 37 0.46 0.93 11.49
C GLU A 37 0.49 -0.15 12.58
N LEU A 38 -0.51 -1.04 12.59
CA LEU A 38 -0.58 -2.16 13.52
C LEU A 38 0.51 -3.21 13.25
N ALA A 39 1.04 -3.27 12.03
CA ALA A 39 2.09 -4.19 11.61
C ALA A 39 3.51 -3.66 11.89
N VAL A 40 3.70 -2.37 12.18
CA VAL A 40 5.03 -1.80 12.48
C VAL A 40 5.71 -2.54 13.65
N PRO A 41 5.05 -2.84 14.78
CA PRO A 41 5.68 -3.59 15.87
C PRO A 41 6.15 -4.99 15.44
N LEU A 42 5.42 -5.66 14.55
CA LEU A 42 5.80 -6.97 14.02
C LEU A 42 7.04 -6.85 13.12
N ALA A 43 7.07 -5.85 12.25
CA ALA A 43 8.23 -5.57 11.41
C ALA A 43 9.47 -5.18 12.24
N GLN A 44 9.29 -4.40 13.31
CA GLN A 44 10.36 -4.06 14.24
C GLN A 44 10.87 -5.30 14.97
N ALA A 45 9.98 -6.14 15.49
CA ALA A 45 10.36 -7.41 16.11
C ALA A 45 11.10 -8.34 15.13
N TRP A 46 10.72 -8.34 13.85
CA TRP A 46 11.46 -9.07 12.83
C TRP A 46 12.89 -8.51 12.67
N LYS A 47 13.04 -7.19 12.50
CA LYS A 47 14.36 -6.53 12.37
C LYS A 47 15.25 -6.79 13.59
N ASP A 48 14.69 -6.71 14.79
CA ASP A 48 15.43 -6.93 16.03
C ASP A 48 15.95 -8.38 16.14
N ASN A 49 15.25 -9.35 15.55
CA ASN A 49 15.66 -10.76 15.47
C ASN A 49 16.59 -11.07 14.27
N HIS A 50 16.75 -10.13 13.33
CA HIS A 50 17.58 -10.26 12.14
C HIS A 50 18.56 -9.08 12.05
N PRO A 51 19.54 -8.98 12.97
CA PRO A 51 20.42 -7.80 13.08
C PRO A 51 21.28 -7.56 11.84
N ASP A 52 21.49 -8.58 11.01
CA ASP A 52 22.30 -8.51 9.80
C ASP A 52 21.48 -8.07 8.55
N ALA A 53 20.16 -7.91 8.69
CA ALA A 53 19.28 -7.49 7.60
C ALA A 53 19.66 -6.10 7.07
N GLN A 54 19.74 -5.97 5.75
CA GLN A 54 20.19 -4.75 5.09
C GLN A 54 19.01 -3.87 4.66
N PRO A 55 19.04 -2.54 4.93
CA PRO A 55 17.99 -1.57 4.56
C PRO A 55 17.58 -1.50 3.08
N ALA A 56 18.37 -2.08 2.18
CA ALA A 56 18.15 -2.05 0.73
C ALA A 56 18.19 -3.45 0.08
N SER A 57 18.24 -4.50 0.89
CA SER A 57 18.20 -5.88 0.39
C SER A 57 16.76 -6.25 0.08
N GLU A 58 16.47 -6.50 -1.21
CA GLU A 58 15.16 -7.02 -1.62
C GLU A 58 14.84 -8.36 -0.95
N ALA A 59 15.85 -9.20 -0.74
CA ALA A 59 15.68 -10.50 -0.07
C ALA A 59 15.29 -10.36 1.42
N ASP A 60 15.91 -9.41 2.13
CA ASP A 60 15.56 -9.15 3.54
C ASP A 60 14.18 -8.52 3.65
N LEU A 61 13.86 -7.61 2.71
CA LEU A 61 12.55 -7.02 2.62
C LEU A 61 11.47 -8.08 2.35
N ASP A 62 11.67 -8.96 1.37
CA ASP A 62 10.72 -10.03 1.04
C ASP A 62 10.53 -11.00 2.22
N THR A 63 11.60 -11.31 2.94
CA THR A 63 11.55 -12.19 4.13
C THR A 63 10.78 -11.54 5.28
N CYS A 64 11.01 -10.24 5.52
CA CYS A 64 10.22 -9.47 6.48
C CYS A 64 8.74 -9.45 6.10
N ILE A 65 8.44 -9.14 4.83
CA ILE A 65 7.05 -9.06 4.32
C ILE A 65 6.35 -10.39 4.52
N LEU A 66 6.99 -11.50 4.16
CA LEU A 66 6.42 -12.82 4.32
C LEU A 66 6.11 -13.12 5.79
N ALA A 67 7.08 -12.89 6.69
CA ALA A 67 6.90 -13.16 8.12
C ALA A 67 5.76 -12.32 8.71
N VAL A 68 5.76 -11.02 8.45
CA VAL A 68 4.75 -10.09 8.97
C VAL A 68 3.37 -10.37 8.35
N ALA A 69 3.28 -10.70 7.07
CA ALA A 69 2.02 -11.01 6.41
C ALA A 69 1.35 -12.29 6.96
N ILE A 70 2.14 -13.28 7.39
CA ILE A 70 1.65 -14.49 8.04
C ILE A 70 1.00 -14.13 9.38
N GLU A 71 1.68 -13.36 10.22
CA GLU A 71 1.14 -12.94 11.52
C GLU A 71 -0.15 -12.12 11.39
N ILE A 72 -0.20 -11.20 10.40
CA ILE A 72 -1.41 -10.44 10.12
C ILE A 72 -2.54 -11.34 9.61
N ALA A 73 -2.24 -12.36 8.79
CA ALA A 73 -3.24 -13.32 8.33
C ALA A 73 -3.85 -14.11 9.49
N ILE A 74 -3.02 -14.61 10.41
CA ILE A 74 -3.46 -15.32 11.62
C ILE A 74 -4.37 -14.42 12.47
N ALA A 75 -4.00 -13.15 12.65
CA ALA A 75 -4.84 -12.18 13.34
C ALA A 75 -6.17 -11.93 12.59
N GLY A 76 -6.14 -11.87 11.26
CA GLY A 76 -7.32 -11.71 10.41
C GLY A 76 -8.31 -12.87 10.53
N GLU A 77 -7.81 -14.11 10.57
CA GLU A 77 -8.63 -15.30 10.81
C GLU A 77 -9.33 -15.24 12.18
N ALA A 78 -8.63 -14.77 13.21
CA ALA A 78 -9.19 -14.61 14.55
C ALA A 78 -10.23 -13.48 14.64
N VAL A 79 -10.07 -12.38 13.87
CA VAL A 79 -11.06 -11.29 13.78
C VAL A 79 -12.34 -11.76 13.10
N GLY A 80 -12.23 -12.53 12.01
CA GLY A 80 -13.36 -13.01 11.22
C GLY A 80 -14.18 -11.90 10.56
N GLY A 81 -15.33 -12.29 9.99
CA GLY A 81 -16.25 -11.35 9.33
C GLY A 81 -15.63 -10.62 8.13
N PRO A 82 -16.23 -9.49 7.68
CA PRO A 82 -15.78 -8.78 6.49
C PRO A 82 -14.36 -8.23 6.59
N ILE A 83 -13.91 -7.85 7.79
CA ILE A 83 -12.54 -7.34 8.00
C ILE A 83 -11.53 -8.48 7.93
N GLY A 84 -11.80 -9.63 8.56
CA GLY A 84 -10.94 -10.81 8.45
C GLY A 84 -10.78 -11.28 7.00
N VAL A 85 -11.86 -11.27 6.22
CA VAL A 85 -11.82 -11.60 4.78
C VAL A 85 -10.94 -10.62 4.00
N LEU A 86 -11.09 -9.31 4.22
CA LEU A 86 -10.24 -8.31 3.55
C LEU A 86 -8.76 -8.45 3.89
N ILE A 87 -8.44 -8.85 5.12
CA ILE A 87 -7.07 -9.13 5.53
C ILE A 87 -6.54 -10.36 4.78
N ALA A 88 -7.34 -11.43 4.68
CA ALA A 88 -6.96 -12.67 4.00
C ALA A 88 -6.86 -12.51 2.47
N ASP A 89 -7.67 -11.63 1.86
CA ASP A 89 -7.69 -11.34 0.42
C ASP A 89 -6.53 -10.43 -0.05
N GLY A 90 -5.43 -10.39 0.70
CA GLY A 90 -4.19 -9.67 0.34
C GLY A 90 -3.94 -8.37 1.10
N GLY A 91 -4.87 -7.94 1.96
CA GLY A 91 -4.66 -6.79 2.85
C GLY A 91 -3.49 -7.01 3.82
N ASN A 92 -3.24 -8.25 4.22
CA ASN A 92 -2.07 -8.65 5.02
C ASN A 92 -0.73 -8.34 4.32
N VAL A 93 -0.59 -8.69 3.03
CA VAL A 93 0.63 -8.48 2.26
C VAL A 93 0.86 -6.98 2.01
N ALA A 94 -0.20 -6.24 1.69
CA ALA A 94 -0.11 -4.78 1.52
C ALA A 94 0.36 -4.08 2.81
N ALA A 95 -0.25 -4.43 3.95
CA ALA A 95 0.11 -3.90 5.25
C ALA A 95 1.55 -4.26 5.65
N ALA A 96 1.95 -5.53 5.46
CA ALA A 96 3.31 -6.01 5.74
C ALA A 96 4.36 -5.30 4.87
N SER A 97 4.08 -5.11 3.58
CA SER A 97 4.94 -4.37 2.65
C SER A 97 5.22 -2.95 3.13
N ILE A 98 4.17 -2.23 3.54
CA ILE A 98 4.31 -0.87 4.05
C ILE A 98 5.09 -0.87 5.38
N ALA A 99 4.79 -1.78 6.30
CA ALA A 99 5.43 -1.83 7.61
C ALA A 99 6.93 -2.19 7.51
N CYS A 100 7.28 -3.22 6.76
CA CYS A 100 8.68 -3.65 6.59
C CYS A 100 9.54 -2.57 5.92
N ARG A 101 9.01 -1.87 4.91
CA ARG A 101 9.71 -0.74 4.26
C ARG A 101 9.93 0.47 5.18
N ARG A 102 9.15 0.61 6.26
CA ARG A 102 9.35 1.70 7.24
C ARG A 102 10.46 1.39 8.24
N VAL A 103 10.74 0.11 8.45
CA VAL A 103 11.61 -0.38 9.52
C VAL A 103 13.00 -0.75 8.99
N LEU A 104 13.08 -1.34 7.80
CA LEU A 104 14.34 -1.63 7.11
C LEU A 104 14.86 -0.37 6.42
#